data_AF-F3FUY1-F1
#
_entry.id   AF-F3FUY1-F1
#
_cell.length_a   1.000
_cell.length_b   1.000
_cell.length_c   1.000
_cell.angle_alpha   90.00
_cell.angle_beta   90.00
_cell.angle_gamma   90.00
#
_symmetry.space_group_name_H-M   'P 1'
#
loop_
_entity.id
_entity.type
_entity.pdbx_description
1 polymer ?
#
loop_
_entity_poly.entity_id
_entity_poly.type
_entity_poly.pdbx_seq_one_letter_code
_entity_poly.pdbx_strand_id
1 'polypeptide(L)'
;MYQPPGWLQELWNAREVLWSGFLTSIQCSALAIAAGTLIGMLAGLVLTYGGFFARLPIRLYVDLIRGTPVFVLVLAVFYMVPALGWQISAFQAGA
;
A
#
# COMPACT_ATOMS: atom_id res chain seq x y z
N MET A 1 11.82 9.10 -43.77
CA MET A 1 11.96 7.83 -43.03
C MET A 1 12.19 8.18 -41.56
N TYR A 2 11.20 7.93 -40.69
CA TYR A 2 11.37 8.12 -39.25
C TYR A 2 12.34 7.05 -38.75
N GLN A 3 13.49 7.46 -38.21
CA GLN A 3 14.36 6.55 -37.48
C GLN A 3 13.87 6.55 -36.03
N PRO A 4 13.48 5.38 -35.49
CA PRO A 4 13.06 5.33 -34.10
C PRO A 4 14.22 5.76 -33.21
N PRO A 5 13.97 6.59 -32.19
CA PRO A 5 14.98 6.96 -31.22
C PRO A 5 15.58 5.70 -30.58
N GLY A 6 16.89 5.73 -30.34
CA GLY A 6 17.58 4.62 -29.70
C GLY A 6 17.10 4.43 -28.25
N TRP A 7 17.09 3.19 -27.76
CA TRP A 7 16.66 2.87 -26.39
C TRP A 7 17.34 3.71 -25.30
N LEU A 8 18.64 3.99 -25.44
CA LEU A 8 19.40 4.83 -24.51
C LEU A 8 18.89 6.27 -24.47
N GLN A 9 18.43 6.80 -25.61
CA GLN A 9 17.88 8.14 -25.68
C GLN A 9 16.54 8.21 -24.96
N GLU A 10 15.68 7.20 -25.14
CA GLU A 10 14.40 7.13 -24.42
C GLU A 10 14.60 6.98 -22.91
N LEU A 11 15.56 6.15 -22.49
CA LEU A 11 15.94 6.04 -21.08
C LEU A 11 16.42 7.37 -20.52
N TRP A 12 17.29 8.08 -21.25
CA TRP A 12 17.79 9.39 -20.86
C TRP A 12 16.67 10.44 -20.78
N ASN A 13 15.69 10.39 -21.68
CA ASN A 13 14.52 11.25 -21.66
C ASN A 13 13.62 10.95 -20.44
N ALA A 14 13.42 9.67 -20.11
CA ALA A 14 12.55 9.23 -19.02
C ALA A 14 13.19 9.28 -17.62
N ARG A 15 14.49 9.59 -17.51
CA ARG A 15 15.26 9.53 -16.27
C ARG A 15 14.58 10.20 -15.06
N GLU A 16 13.98 11.37 -15.26
CA GLU A 16 13.34 12.14 -14.18
C GLU A 16 12.06 11.44 -13.71
N VAL A 17 11.27 10.92 -14.66
CA VAL A 17 10.03 10.17 -14.35
C VAL A 17 10.39 8.87 -13.65
N LEU A 18 11.39 8.13 -14.12
CA LEU A 18 11.86 6.90 -13.49
C LEU A 18 12.40 7.15 -12.08
N TRP A 19 13.17 8.21 -11.89
CA TRP A 19 13.68 8.61 -10.59
C TRP A 19 12.55 9.00 -9.62
N SER A 20 11.60 9.81 -10.09
CA SER A 20 10.45 10.20 -9.29
C SER A 20 9.56 9.00 -8.91
N GLY A 21 9.32 8.07 -9.83
CA GLY A 21 8.59 6.83 -9.58
C GLY A 21 9.31 5.93 -8.58
N PHE A 22 10.63 5.78 -8.73
CA PHE A 22 11.47 5.03 -7.80
C PHE A 22 11.40 5.60 -6.37
N LEU A 23 11.54 6.92 -6.22
CA LEU A 23 11.41 7.58 -4.92
C LEU A 23 10.01 7.39 -4.33
N THR A 24 8.97 7.50 -5.17
CA THR A 24 7.58 7.28 -4.75
C THR A 24 7.38 5.85 -4.24
N SER A 25 7.92 4.84 -4.93
CA SER A 25 7.85 3.44 -4.48
C SER A 25 8.54 3.22 -3.14
N ILE A 26 9.71 3.83 -2.93
CA ILE A 26 10.40 3.78 -1.63
C ILE A 26 9.55 4.41 -0.54
N GLN A 27 9.00 5.60 -0.79
CA GLN A 27 8.18 6.32 0.18
C GLN A 27 6.92 5.55 0.55
N CYS A 28 6.16 5.05 -0.43
CA CYS A 28 4.99 4.21 -0.18
C CYS A 28 5.37 2.98 0.64
N SER A 29 6.43 2.27 0.23
CA SER A 29 6.84 1.03 0.90
C SER A 29 7.31 1.28 2.33
N ALA A 30 8.09 2.34 2.56
CA ALA A 30 8.57 2.68 3.89
C ALA A 30 7.42 3.03 4.85
N LEU A 31 6.45 3.82 4.38
CA LEU A 31 5.28 4.20 5.17
C LEU A 31 4.38 2.98 5.46
N ALA A 32 4.07 2.17 4.44
CA ALA A 32 3.27 0.96 4.57
C ALA A 32 3.91 -0.05 5.54
N ILE A 33 5.22 -0.25 5.44
CA ILE A 33 5.97 -1.14 6.33
C ILE A 33 5.95 -0.58 7.76
N ALA A 34 6.21 0.71 7.95
CA ALA A 34 6.24 1.31 9.29
C ALA A 34 4.86 1.23 9.98
N ALA A 35 3.80 1.67 9.28
CA ALA A 35 2.44 1.64 9.80
C ALA A 35 1.94 0.20 10.00
N GLY A 36 2.15 -0.68 9.01
CA GLY A 36 1.78 -2.09 9.07
C GLY A 36 2.51 -2.84 10.19
N THR A 37 3.79 -2.52 10.44
CA THR A 37 4.56 -3.11 11.54
C THR A 37 4.00 -2.68 12.89
N LEU A 38 3.70 -1.39 13.05
CA LEU A 38 3.13 -0.87 14.30
C LEU A 38 1.76 -1.49 14.59
N ILE A 39 0.85 -1.47 13.61
CA ILE A 39 -0.48 -2.07 13.75
C ILE A 39 -0.37 -3.58 13.98
N GLY A 40 0.48 -4.27 13.22
CA GLY A 40 0.70 -5.71 13.33
C GLY A 40 1.29 -6.11 14.69
N MET A 41 2.20 -5.30 15.24
CA MET A 41 2.76 -5.51 16.58
C MET A 41 1.67 -5.40 17.65
N LEU A 42 0.86 -4.33 17.62
CA LEU A 42 -0.23 -4.15 18.59
C LEU A 42 -1.28 -5.26 18.47
N ALA A 43 -1.69 -5.62 17.25
CA ALA A 43 -2.58 -6.73 16.99
C ALA A 43 -2.00 -8.06 17.52
N GLY A 44 -0.70 -8.31 17.29
CA GLY A 44 0.03 -9.46 17.80
C GLY A 44 0.00 -9.54 19.33
N LEU A 45 0.26 -8.41 20.02
CA LEU A 45 0.19 -8.36 21.48
C LEU A 45 -1.21 -8.74 22.00
N VAL A 46 -2.28 -8.24 21.37
CA VAL A 46 -3.66 -8.61 21.74
C VAL A 46 -3.93 -10.09 21.49
N LEU A 47 -3.44 -10.65 20.37
CA LEU A 47 -3.60 -12.07 20.06
C LEU A 47 -2.82 -12.99 21.01
N THR A 48 -1.64 -12.56 21.47
CA THR A 48 -0.80 -13.33 22.40
C THR A 48 -1.32 -13.24 23.84
N TYR A 49 -1.62 -12.03 24.32
CA TYR A 49 -1.89 -11.79 25.75
C TYR A 49 -3.38 -11.50 26.07
N GLY A 50 -4.21 -11.12 25.10
CA GLY A 50 -5.61 -10.76 25.33
C GLY A 50 -6.49 -11.96 25.73
N GLY A 51 -7.69 -11.69 26.27
CA GLY A 51 -8.72 -12.73 26.49
C GLY A 51 -9.49 -13.08 25.22
N PHE A 52 -10.33 -14.13 25.25
CA PHE A 52 -11.10 -14.60 24.09
C PHE A 52 -11.85 -13.48 23.35
N PHE A 53 -12.57 -12.63 24.08
CA PHE A 53 -13.35 -11.53 23.50
C PHE A 53 -12.49 -10.43 22.85
N ALA A 54 -11.27 -10.19 23.34
CA ALA A 54 -10.34 -9.23 22.73
C ALA A 54 -9.64 -9.83 21.51
N ARG A 55 -9.36 -11.15 21.53
CA ARG A 55 -8.71 -11.86 20.42
C ARG A 55 -9.61 -12.00 19.21
N LEU A 56 -10.88 -12.30 19.42
CA LEU A 56 -11.82 -12.61 18.33
C LEU A 56 -11.89 -11.52 17.23
N PRO A 57 -12.11 -10.22 17.53
CA PRO A 57 -12.17 -9.20 16.49
C PRO A 57 -10.83 -9.00 15.78
N ILE A 58 -9.71 -9.05 16.50
CA ILE A 58 -8.38 -8.91 15.90
C ILE A 58 -8.06 -10.10 14.99
N ARG A 59 -8.47 -11.30 15.39
CA ARG A 59 -8.29 -12.51 14.58
C ARG A 59 -9.09 -12.43 13.28
N LEU A 60 -10.37 -12.03 13.37
CA LEU A 60 -11.21 -11.81 12.20
C LEU A 60 -10.59 -10.78 11.24
N TYR A 61 -10.11 -9.65 11.78
CA TYR A 61 -9.42 -8.63 11.00
C TYR A 61 -8.19 -9.21 10.27
N VAL A 62 -7.30 -9.90 10.98
CA VAL A 62 -6.07 -10.47 10.40
C VAL A 62 -6.40 -11.51 9.34
N ASP A 63 -7.36 -12.39 9.61
CA ASP A 63 -7.75 -13.47 8.68
C ASP A 63 -8.39 -12.91 7.41
N LEU A 64 -9.25 -11.88 7.52
CA LEU A 64 -9.85 -11.20 6.37
C LEU A 64 -8.81 -10.49 5.51
N ILE A 65 -7.92 -9.71 6.12
CA ILE A 65 -6.90 -8.94 5.39
C ILE A 65 -5.91 -9.89 4.71
N ARG A 66 -5.47 -10.96 5.38
CA ARG A 66 -4.54 -11.94 4.79
C ARG A 66 -5.20 -12.86 3.77
N GLY A 67 -6.50 -13.10 3.90
CA GLY A 67 -7.28 -13.90 2.95
C GLY A 67 -7.70 -13.12 1.69
N THR A 68 -7.66 -11.79 1.72
CA THR A 68 -8.05 -10.94 0.59
C THR A 68 -6.84 -10.61 -0.28
N PRO A 69 -6.95 -10.70 -1.63
CA PRO A 69 -5.87 -10.25 -2.51
C PRO A 69 -5.52 -8.78 -2.27
N VAL A 70 -4.22 -8.46 -2.19
CA VAL A 70 -3.74 -7.09 -1.93
C VAL A 70 -4.30 -6.09 -2.94
N PHE A 71 -4.45 -6.48 -4.20
CA PHE A 71 -5.05 -5.63 -5.23
C PHE A 71 -6.48 -5.19 -4.87
N VAL A 72 -7.30 -6.11 -4.35
CA VAL A 72 -8.67 -5.79 -3.92
C VAL A 72 -8.65 -4.82 -2.75
N LEU A 73 -7.73 -4.97 -1.79
CA LEU A 73 -7.59 -4.07 -0.66
C LEU A 73 -7.23 -2.65 -1.10
N VAL A 74 -6.25 -2.50 -1.98
CA VAL A 74 -5.83 -1.19 -2.50
C VAL A 74 -6.96 -0.52 -3.29
N LEU A 75 -7.66 -1.27 -4.16
CA LEU A 75 -8.81 -0.73 -4.88
C LEU A 75 -9.98 -0.38 -3.95
N ALA A 76 -10.24 -1.19 -2.94
CA ALA A 76 -11.28 -0.91 -1.94
C ALA A 76 -10.98 0.41 -1.22
N VAL A 77 -9.74 0.62 -0.76
CA VAL A 77 -9.34 1.90 -0.15
C VAL A 77 -9.49 3.04 -1.15
N PHE A 78 -8.95 2.88 -2.36
CA PHE A 78 -8.94 3.93 -3.39
C PHE A 78 -10.35 4.37 -3.83
N TYR A 79 -11.33 3.47 -3.87
CA TYR A 79 -12.69 3.80 -4.31
C TYR A 79 -13.69 4.02 -3.17
N MET A 80 -13.63 3.22 -2.10
CA MET A 80 -14.62 3.30 -1.02
C MET A 80 -14.39 4.51 -0.12
N VAL A 81 -13.14 4.90 0.13
CA VAL A 81 -12.85 6.07 0.99
C VAL A 81 -13.34 7.38 0.36
N PRO A 82 -13.09 7.67 -0.94
CA PRO A 82 -13.73 8.80 -1.62
C PRO A 82 -15.25 8.72 -1.66
N ALA A 83 -15.83 7.53 -1.80
CA ALA A 83 -17.28 7.35 -1.77
C ALA A 83 -17.89 7.72 -0.39
N LEU A 84 -17.12 7.61 0.68
CA LEU A 84 -17.48 8.06 2.04
C LEU A 84 -17.24 9.57 2.26
N GLY A 85 -16.77 10.29 1.23
CA GLY A 85 -16.55 11.74 1.26
C GLY A 85 -15.11 12.19 1.54
N TRP A 86 -14.17 11.25 1.70
CA TRP A 86 -12.77 11.56 1.99
C TRP A 86 -11.92 11.52 0.71
N GLN A 87 -11.50 12.69 0.25
CA GLN A 87 -10.67 12.80 -0.94
C GLN A 87 -9.23 12.37 -0.63
N ILE A 88 -8.85 11.19 -1.13
CA ILE A 88 -7.50 10.65 -0.98
C ILE A 88 -6.83 10.49 -2.34
N SER A 89 -5.51 10.69 -2.37
CA SER A 89 -4.68 10.44 -3.56
C SER A 89 -4.34 8.96 -3.70
N ALA A 90 -3.92 8.55 -4.91
CA ALA A 90 -3.45 7.18 -5.16
C ALA A 90 -2.25 6.80 -4.28
N PHE A 91 -1.38 7.76 -3.96
CA PHE A 91 -0.26 7.57 -3.02
C PHE A 91 -0.77 7.19 -1.63
N GLN A 92 -1.74 7.95 -1.10
CA GLN A 92 -2.33 7.70 0.22
C GLN A 92 -3.12 6.40 0.31
N ALA A 93 -3.67 5.92 -0.80
CA ALA A 93 -4.36 4.64 -0.83
C ALA A 93 -3.41 3.42 -0.81
N GLY A 94 -2.18 3.60 -1.30
CA GLY A 94 -1.20 2.52 -1.44
C GLY A 94 -0.06 2.53 -0.41
N ALA A 95 0.11 3.62 0.33
CA ALA A 95 1.08 3.78 1.42
C ALA A 95 0.42 3.52 2.78
#